data_AF-A0A8T1ST32-F1
#
_entry.id   AF-A0A8T1ST32-F1
#
_cell.length_a   1.000
_cell.length_b   1.000
_cell.length_c   1.000
_cell.angle_alpha   90.00
_cell.angle_beta   90.00
_cell.angle_gamma   90.00
#
_symmetry.space_group_name_H-M   'P 1'
#
loop_
_entity.id
_entity.type
_entity.pdbx_description
1 polymer ?
#
loop_
_entity_poly.entity_id
_entity_poly.type
_entity_poly.pdbx_seq_one_letter_code
_entity_poly.pdbx_strand_id
1 'polypeptide(L)'
;EYTENGTCFDVNKECIEDEVCNKQLSLYLKVCSVTRKQCNLEQCQAAIRFFYQNMPFNVAQMLTFCDCTQPDESCQQAKELLHGKPCAVNIVPPPSCLNVIHRCQDNELCRKKYEVFRSKCWRHVTKRCYDDKACLETLIEDDLTCSGNADCRAAYIDNWGTMLRVECTCNTVPLAEQSLCKLFHQLLHSKSCFSQISRGKTGLQLIHTDMPAEKLPITRVHSLFNGETIYIIAYTSCIVLILGIVLVALLKTRACRATYPSRNPSPVHSSEILMVH
;
A
#
# COMPACT_ATOMS: atom_id res chain seq x y z
N GLU A 1 -18.56 -13.68 -1.55
CA GLU A 1 -18.52 -13.18 -2.94
C GLU A 1 -18.91 -11.72 -2.86
N TYR A 2 -17.93 -10.84 -3.02
CA TYR A 2 -18.05 -9.42 -2.71
C TYR A 2 -18.92 -8.70 -3.76
N THR A 3 -20.03 -8.10 -3.36
CA THR A 3 -20.93 -7.37 -4.26
C THR A 3 -20.38 -5.97 -4.54
N GLU A 4 -20.13 -5.67 -5.82
CA GLU A 4 -19.47 -4.43 -6.28
C GLU A 4 -20.18 -3.11 -5.95
N ASN A 5 -21.37 -3.11 -5.32
CA ASN A 5 -22.19 -1.93 -5.06
C ASN A 5 -22.99 -2.02 -3.75
N GLY A 6 -22.36 -2.44 -2.65
CA GLY A 6 -22.97 -2.35 -1.32
C GLY A 6 -23.04 -0.90 -0.80
N THR A 7 -24.06 -0.58 -0.02
CA THR A 7 -24.05 0.67 0.77
C THR A 7 -22.89 0.64 1.76
N CYS A 8 -22.46 1.78 2.31
CA CYS A 8 -21.43 1.75 3.36
C CYS A 8 -21.83 0.90 4.57
N PHE A 9 -23.13 0.74 4.83
CA PHE A 9 -23.63 -0.17 5.86
C PHE A 9 -23.34 -1.64 5.50
N ASP A 10 -23.65 -2.05 4.27
CA ASP A 10 -23.43 -3.43 3.80
C ASP A 10 -21.93 -3.78 3.78
N VAL A 11 -21.10 -2.86 3.25
CA VAL A 11 -19.65 -3.05 3.20
C VAL A 11 -19.04 -3.14 4.60
N ASN A 12 -19.54 -2.33 5.55
CA ASN A 12 -19.11 -2.42 6.95
C ASN A 12 -19.49 -3.78 7.55
N LYS A 13 -20.72 -4.25 7.30
CA LYS A 13 -21.19 -5.56 7.78
C LYS A 13 -20.32 -6.70 7.24
N GLU A 14 -20.05 -6.72 5.94
CA GLU A 14 -19.22 -7.76 5.31
C GLU A 14 -17.79 -7.73 5.85
N CYS A 15 -17.20 -6.55 6.09
CA CYS A 15 -15.89 -6.45 6.72
C CYS A 15 -15.87 -6.98 8.17
N ILE A 16 -16.95 -6.78 8.93
CA ILE A 16 -17.04 -7.27 10.31
C ILE A 16 -17.21 -8.81 10.36
N GLU A 17 -17.85 -9.39 9.34
CA GLU A 17 -18.00 -10.85 9.20
C GLU A 17 -16.71 -11.55 8.77
N ASP A 18 -15.81 -10.87 8.04
CA ASP A 18 -14.48 -11.38 7.67
C ASP A 18 -13.46 -11.20 8.81
N GLU A 19 -12.78 -12.28 9.22
CA GLU A 19 -11.85 -12.25 10.36
C GLU A 19 -10.68 -11.27 10.16
N VAL A 20 -10.12 -11.21 8.94
CA VAL A 20 -8.95 -10.39 8.63
C VAL A 20 -9.35 -8.92 8.57
N CYS A 21 -10.42 -8.60 7.87
CA CYS A 21 -10.95 -7.24 7.74
C CYS A 21 -11.39 -6.71 9.11
N ASN A 22 -12.17 -7.48 9.88
CA ASN A 22 -12.66 -7.09 11.19
C ASN A 22 -11.50 -6.80 12.16
N LYS A 23 -10.49 -7.67 12.21
CA LYS A 23 -9.30 -7.47 13.06
C LYS A 23 -8.59 -6.16 12.72
N GLN A 24 -8.36 -5.91 11.43
CA GLN A 24 -7.65 -4.71 10.99
C GLN A 24 -8.49 -3.44 11.17
N LEU A 25 -9.79 -3.50 10.87
CA LEU A 25 -10.75 -2.42 11.10
C LEU A 25 -10.82 -2.07 12.59
N SER A 26 -10.85 -3.06 13.47
CA SER A 26 -10.85 -2.87 14.92
C SER A 26 -9.60 -2.14 15.42
N LEU A 27 -8.41 -2.50 14.91
CA LEU A 27 -7.15 -1.82 15.24
C LEU A 27 -7.16 -0.36 14.78
N TYR A 28 -7.62 -0.12 13.55
CA TYR A 28 -7.79 1.21 12.99
C TYR A 28 -8.74 2.07 13.83
N LEU A 29 -9.96 1.57 14.11
CA LEU A 29 -10.98 2.29 14.87
C LEU A 29 -10.54 2.59 16.30
N LYS A 30 -9.79 1.68 16.94
CA LYS A 30 -9.24 1.90 18.29
C LYS A 30 -8.31 3.12 18.36
N VAL A 31 -7.55 3.39 17.29
CA VAL A 31 -6.63 4.53 17.22
C VAL A 31 -7.37 5.81 16.85
N CYS A 32 -8.30 5.72 15.90
CA CYS A 32 -9.01 6.88 15.35
C CYS A 32 -10.25 7.31 16.15
N SER A 33 -10.67 6.53 17.16
CA SER A 33 -11.86 6.84 17.96
C SER A 33 -11.69 8.10 18.81
N VAL A 34 -12.75 8.91 18.83
CA VAL A 34 -12.86 10.24 19.49
C VAL A 34 -13.14 10.12 20.99
N THR A 35 -13.15 8.91 21.58
CA THR A 35 -13.33 8.73 23.04
C THR A 35 -12.18 9.36 23.85
N ARG A 36 -11.07 9.73 23.20
CA ARG A 36 -10.04 10.60 23.76
C ARG A 36 -10.32 12.04 23.33
N LYS A 37 -10.37 12.97 24.29
CA LYS A 37 -10.67 14.42 24.11
C LYS A 37 -9.96 15.13 22.94
N GLN A 38 -8.89 14.54 22.39
CA GLN A 38 -8.30 14.89 21.09
C GLN A 38 -7.82 13.60 20.41
N CYS A 39 -8.27 13.37 19.18
CA CYS A 39 -7.69 12.33 18.35
C CYS A 39 -6.28 12.76 17.90
N ASN A 40 -5.34 11.82 17.94
CA ASN A 40 -4.01 12.06 17.37
C ASN A 40 -4.07 11.81 15.85
N LEU A 41 -4.08 12.90 15.07
CA LEU A 41 -4.19 12.87 13.62
C LEU A 41 -3.12 11.97 12.97
N GLU A 42 -1.86 12.10 13.39
CA GLU A 42 -0.75 11.34 12.79
C GLU A 42 -0.87 9.84 13.06
N GLN A 43 -1.21 9.47 14.31
CA GLN A 43 -1.44 8.06 14.67
C GLN A 43 -2.64 7.49 13.91
N CYS A 44 -3.73 8.25 13.79
CA CYS A 44 -4.90 7.82 13.03
C CYS A 44 -4.57 7.67 11.53
N GLN A 45 -3.86 8.63 10.92
CA GLN A 45 -3.40 8.53 9.54
C GLN A 45 -2.50 7.32 9.32
N ALA A 46 -1.57 7.03 10.25
CA ALA A 46 -0.73 5.85 10.19
C ALA A 46 -1.55 4.55 10.27
N ALA A 47 -2.56 4.50 11.16
CA ALA A 47 -3.45 3.34 11.29
C ALA A 47 -4.31 3.12 10.05
N ILE A 48 -4.87 4.18 9.46
CA ILE A 48 -5.60 4.11 8.18
C ILE A 48 -4.69 3.61 7.07
N ARG A 49 -3.48 4.15 6.95
CA ARG A 49 -2.52 3.71 5.93
C ARG A 49 -2.19 2.24 6.10
N PHE A 50 -1.94 1.80 7.33
CA PHE A 50 -1.67 0.40 7.64
C PHE A 50 -2.86 -0.50 7.27
N PHE A 51 -4.08 -0.09 7.58
CA PHE A 51 -5.30 -0.81 7.20
C PHE A 51 -5.36 -1.03 5.69
N TYR A 52 -5.30 0.03 4.87
CA TYR A 52 -5.41 -0.07 3.41
C TYR A 52 -4.24 -0.83 2.76
N GLN A 53 -3.03 -0.78 3.34
CA GLN A 53 -1.87 -1.53 2.84
C GLN A 53 -1.97 -3.05 3.09
N ASN A 54 -2.76 -3.46 4.09
CA ASN A 54 -2.93 -4.87 4.46
C ASN A 54 -4.28 -5.46 4.02
N MET A 55 -5.10 -4.69 3.32
CA MET A 55 -6.37 -5.16 2.74
C MET A 55 -6.18 -5.58 1.27
N PRO A 56 -6.86 -6.65 0.83
CA PRO A 56 -6.99 -6.94 -0.60
C PRO A 56 -7.55 -5.74 -1.36
N PHE A 57 -7.07 -5.51 -2.58
CA PHE A 57 -7.42 -4.32 -3.38
C PHE A 57 -8.94 -4.17 -3.60
N ASN A 58 -9.64 -5.27 -3.87
CA ASN A 58 -11.09 -5.27 -4.04
C ASN A 58 -11.80 -4.80 -2.75
N VAL A 59 -11.38 -5.28 -1.59
CA VAL A 59 -11.92 -4.89 -0.27
C VAL A 59 -11.68 -3.40 -0.01
N ALA A 60 -10.44 -2.94 -0.22
CA ALA A 60 -10.09 -1.53 -0.12
C ALA A 60 -10.92 -0.64 -1.06
N GLN A 61 -11.16 -1.10 -2.29
CA GLN A 61 -11.99 -0.39 -3.27
C GLN A 61 -13.43 -0.24 -2.77
N MET A 62 -14.07 -1.31 -2.29
CA MET A 62 -15.44 -1.23 -1.78
C MET A 62 -15.56 -0.32 -0.56
N LEU A 63 -14.64 -0.43 0.40
CA LEU A 63 -14.60 0.46 1.58
C LEU A 63 -14.41 1.92 1.20
N THR A 64 -13.58 2.18 0.19
CA THR A 64 -13.28 3.54 -0.28
C THR A 64 -14.48 4.19 -0.97
N PHE A 65 -15.16 3.44 -1.84
CA PHE A 65 -16.17 3.97 -2.76
C PHE A 65 -17.61 3.66 -2.38
N CYS A 66 -17.85 3.03 -1.24
CA CYS A 66 -19.18 2.89 -0.70
C CYS A 66 -19.83 4.28 -0.56
N ASP A 67 -21.14 4.33 -0.79
CA ASP A 67 -21.95 5.53 -0.58
C ASP A 67 -23.28 5.17 0.08
N CYS A 68 -24.05 6.19 0.43
CA CYS A 68 -25.30 6.06 1.15
C CYS A 68 -26.37 6.92 0.48
N THR A 69 -27.54 6.35 0.26
CA THR A 69 -28.73 7.12 -0.12
C THR A 69 -29.25 7.89 1.09
N GLN A 70 -29.64 9.15 0.91
CA GLN A 70 -30.34 9.88 1.98
C GLN A 70 -31.84 9.54 1.98
N PRO A 71 -32.49 9.39 3.14
CA PRO A 71 -32.00 9.57 4.51
C PRO A 71 -31.68 8.22 5.22
N ASP A 72 -30.51 7.63 5.00
CA ASP A 72 -30.05 6.43 5.72
C ASP A 72 -29.00 6.78 6.78
N GLU A 73 -29.44 7.05 8.01
CA GLU A 73 -28.56 7.44 9.13
C GLU A 73 -27.55 6.36 9.51
N SER A 74 -27.96 5.09 9.51
CA SER A 74 -27.10 3.94 9.83
C SER A 74 -25.96 3.82 8.82
N CYS A 75 -26.27 3.99 7.53
CA CYS A 75 -25.26 4.02 6.49
C CYS A 75 -24.33 5.24 6.64
N GLN A 76 -24.85 6.44 6.94
CA GLN A 76 -24.00 7.61 7.15
C GLN A 76 -23.03 7.42 8.32
N GLN A 77 -23.49 6.84 9.42
CA GLN A 77 -22.62 6.54 10.56
C GLN A 77 -21.54 5.52 10.19
N ALA A 78 -21.90 4.46 9.44
CA ALA A 78 -20.94 3.51 8.92
C ALA A 78 -19.91 4.19 8.00
N LYS A 79 -20.36 5.07 7.10
CA LYS A 79 -19.50 5.85 6.20
C LYS A 79 -18.51 6.73 6.98
N GLU A 80 -18.97 7.44 8.00
CA GLU A 80 -18.11 8.27 8.84
C GLU A 80 -17.03 7.47 9.57
N LEU A 81 -17.40 6.31 10.10
CA LEU A 81 -16.49 5.39 10.77
C LEU A 81 -15.48 4.78 9.81
N LEU A 82 -15.92 4.22 8.69
CA LEU A 82 -15.05 3.61 7.69
C LEU A 82 -14.07 4.61 7.07
N HIS A 83 -14.51 5.87 6.90
CA HIS A 83 -13.71 6.91 6.25
C HIS A 83 -12.87 7.74 7.24
N GLY A 84 -12.94 7.45 8.54
CA GLY A 84 -12.15 8.13 9.56
C GLY A 84 -12.48 9.60 9.70
N LYS A 85 -13.70 9.99 9.30
CA LYS A 85 -14.10 11.40 9.16
C LYS A 85 -13.89 12.23 10.42
N PRO A 86 -14.26 11.75 11.63
CA PRO A 86 -14.15 12.55 12.85
C PRO A 86 -12.72 12.92 13.27
N CYS A 87 -11.69 12.25 12.73
CA CYS A 87 -10.30 12.51 13.11
C CYS A 87 -9.37 12.82 11.93
N ALA A 88 -9.40 12.01 10.88
CA ALA A 88 -8.42 12.08 9.79
C ALA A 88 -8.87 12.93 8.60
N VAL A 89 -10.14 13.33 8.55
CA VAL A 89 -10.70 14.14 7.45
C VAL A 89 -11.10 15.53 7.94
N ASN A 90 -11.93 15.62 8.97
CA ASN A 90 -12.47 16.89 9.44
C ASN A 90 -11.60 17.48 10.55
N ILE A 91 -10.73 18.42 10.17
CA ILE A 91 -9.92 19.21 11.11
C ILE A 91 -10.62 20.55 11.34
N VAL A 92 -10.64 21.01 12.60
CA VAL A 92 -11.25 22.30 12.98
C VAL A 92 -10.17 23.23 13.55
N PRO A 93 -9.92 24.41 12.94
CA PRO A 93 -10.49 24.88 11.66
C PRO A 93 -9.93 24.12 10.44
N PRO A 94 -10.68 24.03 9.32
CA PRO A 94 -10.17 23.39 8.11
C PRO A 94 -8.93 24.11 7.56
N PRO A 95 -7.84 23.41 7.20
CA PRO A 95 -6.68 24.03 6.58
C PRO A 95 -7.00 24.52 5.17
N SER A 96 -6.15 25.42 4.64
CA SER A 96 -6.22 25.72 3.21
C SER A 96 -5.76 24.53 2.36
N CYS A 97 -6.30 24.39 1.15
CA CYS A 97 -5.85 23.33 0.22
C CYS A 97 -4.36 23.50 -0.17
N LEU A 98 -3.86 24.73 -0.17
CA LEU A 98 -2.43 25.04 -0.30
C LEU A 98 -1.62 24.42 0.85
N ASN A 99 -2.04 24.62 2.10
CA ASN A 99 -1.38 24.04 3.27
C ASN A 99 -1.42 22.50 3.27
N VAL A 100 -2.52 21.89 2.80
CA VAL A 100 -2.60 20.43 2.61
C VAL A 100 -1.52 19.94 1.64
N ILE A 101 -1.41 20.59 0.48
CA ILE A 101 -0.41 20.24 -0.54
C ILE A 101 1.01 20.48 -0.04
N HIS A 102 1.30 21.61 0.62
CA HIS A 102 2.62 21.89 1.18
C HIS A 102 3.04 20.84 2.21
N ARG A 103 2.18 20.52 3.19
CA ARG A 103 2.45 19.45 4.17
C ARG A 103 2.66 18.09 3.52
N CYS A 104 1.95 17.82 2.43
CA CYS A 104 2.16 16.59 1.66
C CYS A 104 3.52 16.57 0.94
N GLN A 105 3.96 17.71 0.41
CA GLN A 105 5.25 17.81 -0.27
C GLN A 105 6.44 17.70 0.68
N ASP A 106 6.30 18.16 1.93
CA ASP A 106 7.31 18.02 2.99
C ASP A 106 7.41 16.58 3.52
N ASN A 107 6.38 15.76 3.32
CA ASN A 107 6.36 14.35 3.69
C ASN A 107 6.71 13.47 2.47
N GLU A 108 7.85 12.77 2.51
CA GLU A 108 8.32 11.98 1.35
C GLU A 108 7.30 10.94 0.85
N LEU A 109 6.63 10.25 1.78
CA LEU A 109 5.62 9.24 1.44
C LEU A 109 4.39 9.88 0.78
N CYS A 110 3.91 10.99 1.32
CA CYS A 110 2.77 11.72 0.75
C CYS A 110 3.13 12.31 -0.61
N ARG A 111 4.30 12.93 -0.75
CA ARG A 111 4.80 13.49 -2.02
C ARG A 111 4.80 12.45 -3.14
N LYS A 112 5.35 11.27 -2.89
CA LYS A 112 5.38 10.16 -3.87
C LYS A 112 3.96 9.73 -4.27
N LYS A 113 3.06 9.57 -3.30
CA LYS A 113 1.65 9.20 -3.55
C LYS A 113 0.90 10.29 -4.34
N TYR A 114 1.13 11.56 -4.00
CA TYR A 114 0.53 12.69 -4.71
C TYR A 114 0.99 12.77 -6.18
N GLU A 115 2.26 12.52 -6.46
CA GLU A 115 2.79 12.51 -7.83
C GLU A 115 2.14 11.40 -8.67
N VAL A 116 1.99 10.20 -8.11
CA VAL A 116 1.28 9.08 -8.75
C VAL A 116 -0.18 9.45 -8.98
N PHE A 117 -0.90 9.90 -7.94
CA PHE A 117 -2.30 10.32 -8.04
C PHE A 117 -2.52 11.37 -9.12
N ARG A 118 -1.72 12.44 -9.13
CA ARG A 118 -1.81 13.48 -10.16
C ARG A 118 -1.53 12.91 -11.56
N SER A 119 -0.49 12.12 -11.73
CA SER A 119 -0.13 11.57 -13.05
C SER A 119 -1.14 10.55 -13.59
N LYS A 120 -1.84 9.81 -12.72
CA LYS A 120 -2.82 8.80 -13.13
C LYS A 120 -4.21 9.38 -13.33
N CYS A 121 -4.62 10.34 -12.50
CA CYS A 121 -5.96 10.92 -12.54
C CYS A 121 -6.05 12.22 -13.34
N TRP A 122 -4.99 13.05 -13.33
CA TRP A 122 -5.01 14.44 -13.77
C TRP A 122 -3.86 14.75 -14.75
N ARG A 123 -3.71 13.92 -15.80
CA ARG A 123 -2.56 13.94 -16.73
C ARG A 123 -2.28 15.31 -17.35
N HIS A 124 -3.32 16.10 -17.60
CA HIS A 124 -3.21 17.42 -18.22
C HIS A 124 -2.72 18.52 -17.25
N VAL A 125 -2.72 18.24 -15.95
CA VAL A 125 -2.33 19.21 -14.92
C VAL A 125 -0.82 19.13 -14.68
N THR A 126 -0.10 20.12 -15.18
CA THR A 126 1.36 20.21 -15.02
C THR A 126 1.73 21.29 -13.99
N LYS A 127 2.85 21.09 -13.26
CA LYS A 127 3.37 22.10 -12.32
C LYS A 127 3.72 23.42 -13.02
N ARG A 128 3.95 23.41 -14.34
CA ARG A 128 4.32 24.60 -15.12
C ARG A 128 3.26 25.70 -15.06
N CYS A 129 2.00 25.33 -14.82
CA CYS A 129 0.93 26.30 -14.70
C CYS A 129 0.69 26.80 -13.29
N TYR A 130 1.40 26.33 -12.26
CA TYR A 130 1.12 26.76 -10.88
C TYR A 130 1.44 28.24 -10.63
N ASP A 131 2.40 28.79 -11.37
CA ASP A 131 2.85 30.18 -11.25
C ASP A 131 2.21 31.11 -12.31
N ASP A 132 1.37 30.57 -13.20
CA ASP A 132 0.69 31.33 -14.26
C ASP A 132 -0.82 31.37 -13.98
N LYS A 133 -1.30 32.53 -13.53
CA LYS A 133 -2.72 32.74 -13.21
C LYS A 133 -3.63 32.51 -14.42
N ALA A 134 -3.23 32.96 -15.62
CA ALA A 134 -4.03 32.78 -16.82
C ALA A 134 -4.09 31.29 -17.21
N CYS A 135 -2.96 30.57 -17.13
CA CYS A 135 -2.98 29.12 -17.34
C CYS A 135 -3.89 28.41 -16.31
N LEU A 136 -3.84 28.80 -15.03
CA LEU A 136 -4.70 28.21 -14.00
C LEU A 136 -6.18 28.43 -14.28
N GLU A 137 -6.55 29.66 -14.67
CA GLU A 137 -7.94 30.00 -14.97
C GLU A 137 -8.45 29.19 -16.16
N THR A 138 -7.69 29.12 -17.26
CA THR A 138 -8.03 28.27 -18.41
C THR A 138 -8.11 26.79 -18.04
N LEU A 139 -7.16 26.27 -17.25
CA LEU A 139 -7.18 24.87 -16.79
C LEU A 139 -8.42 24.52 -15.95
N ILE A 140 -8.89 25.47 -15.14
CA ILE A 140 -10.08 25.29 -14.30
C ILE A 140 -11.36 25.39 -15.14
N GLU A 141 -11.39 26.31 -16.12
CA GLU A 141 -12.52 26.53 -17.03
C GLU A 141 -12.71 25.39 -18.04
N ASP A 142 -11.63 24.80 -18.54
CA ASP A 142 -11.63 23.68 -19.51
C ASP A 142 -12.15 22.34 -18.94
N ASP A 143 -12.76 22.36 -17.74
CA ASP A 143 -13.23 21.22 -16.95
C ASP A 143 -12.16 20.12 -16.83
N LEU A 144 -11.38 20.21 -15.75
CA LEU A 144 -10.37 19.22 -15.39
C LEU A 144 -10.93 17.79 -15.56
N THR A 145 -10.53 17.14 -16.65
CA THR A 145 -11.06 15.82 -16.98
C THR A 145 -10.28 14.76 -16.22
N CYS A 146 -10.95 14.15 -15.26
CA CYS A 146 -10.42 13.03 -14.49
C CYS A 146 -10.45 11.74 -15.33
N SER A 147 -9.38 10.94 -15.29
CA SER A 147 -9.29 9.73 -16.10
C SER A 147 -10.23 8.59 -15.65
N GLY A 148 -10.59 8.54 -14.37
CA GLY A 148 -11.50 7.53 -13.79
C GLY A 148 -11.06 6.06 -13.91
N ASN A 149 -9.90 5.77 -14.51
CA ASN A 149 -9.45 4.42 -14.84
C ASN A 149 -8.91 3.65 -13.62
N ALA A 150 -8.62 2.36 -13.79
CA ALA A 150 -8.15 1.50 -12.70
C ALA A 150 -6.87 2.03 -12.02
N ASP A 151 -5.92 2.54 -12.79
CA ASP A 151 -4.71 3.17 -12.24
C ASP A 151 -5.02 4.39 -11.37
N CYS A 152 -5.97 5.23 -11.80
CA CYS A 152 -6.42 6.38 -11.02
C CYS A 152 -7.15 5.96 -9.76
N ARG A 153 -8.00 4.91 -9.82
CA ARG A 153 -8.64 4.32 -8.64
C ARG A 153 -7.62 3.84 -7.62
N ALA A 154 -6.61 3.08 -8.07
CA ALA A 154 -5.55 2.60 -7.21
C ALA A 154 -4.75 3.74 -6.59
N ALA A 155 -4.36 4.73 -7.39
CA ALA A 155 -3.64 5.90 -6.90
C ALA A 155 -4.45 6.75 -5.91
N TYR A 156 -5.78 6.80 -6.07
CA TYR A 156 -6.67 7.47 -5.13
C TYR A 156 -6.77 6.69 -3.81
N ILE A 157 -6.93 5.36 -3.86
CA ILE A 157 -6.92 4.49 -2.67
C ILE A 157 -5.58 4.61 -1.94
N ASP A 158 -4.47 4.72 -2.66
CA ASP A 158 -3.16 4.89 -2.03
C ASP A 158 -3.07 6.16 -1.17
N ASN A 159 -3.88 7.19 -1.42
CA ASN A 159 -3.87 8.41 -0.60
C ASN A 159 -4.49 8.23 0.80
N TRP A 160 -5.16 7.10 1.09
CA TRP A 160 -5.70 6.82 2.42
C TRP A 160 -4.60 6.84 3.49
N GLY A 161 -4.86 7.58 4.58
CA GLY A 161 -3.90 7.79 5.66
C GLY A 161 -2.79 8.81 5.32
N THR A 162 -3.07 9.74 4.40
CA THR A 162 -2.20 10.89 4.10
C THR A 162 -2.94 12.21 4.30
N MET A 163 -2.20 13.33 4.32
CA MET A 163 -2.78 14.67 4.41
C MET A 163 -3.73 15.01 3.25
N LEU A 164 -3.59 14.33 2.09
CA LEU A 164 -4.44 14.55 0.91
C LEU A 164 -5.92 14.20 1.11
N ARG A 165 -6.26 13.47 2.18
CA ARG A 165 -7.64 13.11 2.55
C ARG A 165 -8.28 14.10 3.52
N VAL A 166 -7.53 15.05 4.05
CA VAL A 166 -8.05 16.09 4.95
C VAL A 166 -8.94 17.04 4.16
N GLU A 167 -10.13 17.35 4.69
CA GLU A 167 -11.01 18.35 4.11
C GLU A 167 -10.36 19.73 4.20
N CYS A 168 -10.30 20.44 3.07
CA CYS A 168 -9.64 21.74 2.97
C CYS A 168 -10.57 22.81 2.40
N THR A 169 -10.24 24.08 2.65
CA THR A 169 -11.01 25.22 2.15
C THR A 169 -10.13 26.23 1.41
N CYS A 170 -10.74 27.10 0.61
CA CYS A 170 -10.07 28.23 -0.03
C CYS A 170 -10.70 29.57 0.36
N ASN A 171 -11.44 29.61 1.47
CA ASN A 171 -12.17 30.81 1.90
C ASN A 171 -11.25 31.89 2.51
N THR A 172 -10.10 31.49 3.06
CA THR A 172 -9.21 32.36 3.84
C THR A 172 -7.86 32.62 3.15
N VAL A 173 -7.70 32.23 1.88
CA VAL A 173 -6.46 32.44 1.13
C VAL A 173 -6.43 33.82 0.45
N PRO A 174 -5.25 34.45 0.29
CA PRO A 174 -5.12 35.70 -0.45
C PRO A 174 -5.62 35.58 -1.90
N LEU A 175 -6.11 36.69 -2.47
CA LEU A 175 -6.66 36.73 -3.83
C LEU A 175 -5.66 36.22 -4.89
N ALA A 176 -4.37 36.50 -4.71
CA ALA A 176 -3.31 36.06 -5.61
C ALA A 176 -3.16 34.53 -5.66
N GLU A 177 -3.50 33.82 -4.58
CA GLU A 177 -3.35 32.36 -4.47
C GLU A 177 -4.67 31.62 -4.68
N GLN A 178 -5.77 32.34 -4.89
CA GLN A 178 -7.11 31.77 -4.89
C GLN A 178 -7.33 30.78 -6.03
N SER A 179 -6.84 31.08 -7.24
CA SER A 179 -6.95 30.18 -8.41
C SER A 179 -6.18 28.87 -8.17
N LEU A 180 -4.96 28.96 -7.62
CA LEU A 180 -4.15 27.79 -7.31
C LEU A 180 -4.78 26.93 -6.20
N CYS A 181 -5.33 27.58 -5.16
CA CYS A 181 -6.06 26.87 -4.12
C CYS A 181 -7.28 26.12 -4.68
N LYS A 182 -8.08 26.78 -5.53
CA LYS A 182 -9.25 26.18 -6.19
C LYS A 182 -8.87 24.99 -7.06
N LEU A 183 -7.77 25.08 -7.82
CA LEU A 183 -7.23 23.95 -8.56
C LEU A 183 -6.96 22.77 -7.60
N PHE A 184 -6.21 22.98 -6.52
CA PHE A 184 -5.92 21.89 -5.57
C PHE A 184 -7.18 21.33 -4.92
N HIS A 185 -8.15 22.17 -4.57
CA HIS A 185 -9.44 21.72 -4.08
C HIS A 185 -10.16 20.82 -5.10
N GLN A 186 -10.17 21.20 -6.38
CA GLN A 186 -10.75 20.35 -7.44
C GLN A 186 -10.00 19.02 -7.59
N LEU A 187 -8.66 19.03 -7.59
CA LEU A 187 -7.88 17.79 -7.71
C LEU A 187 -8.12 16.81 -6.55
N LEU A 188 -8.32 17.34 -5.34
CA LEU A 188 -8.46 16.56 -4.11
C LEU A 188 -9.90 16.19 -3.76
N HIS A 189 -10.90 16.99 -4.18
CA HIS A 189 -12.30 16.85 -3.74
C HIS A 189 -13.34 16.84 -4.89
N SER A 190 -12.91 16.69 -6.16
CA SER A 190 -13.84 16.67 -7.30
C SER A 190 -14.85 15.52 -7.22
N LYS A 191 -16.13 15.88 -7.01
CA LYS A 191 -17.26 14.93 -6.99
C LYS A 191 -17.43 14.21 -8.33
N SER A 192 -17.18 14.89 -9.46
CA SER A 192 -17.29 14.28 -10.78
C SER A 192 -16.23 13.18 -10.95
N CYS A 193 -14.99 13.46 -10.55
CA CYS A 193 -13.91 12.47 -10.56
C CYS A 193 -14.23 11.29 -9.63
N PHE A 194 -14.69 11.54 -8.41
CA PHE A 194 -15.09 10.47 -7.49
C PHE A 194 -16.24 9.61 -8.01
N SER A 195 -17.20 10.23 -8.71
CA SER A 195 -18.29 9.47 -9.34
C SER A 195 -17.78 8.56 -10.47
N GLN A 196 -16.81 9.01 -11.28
CA GLN A 196 -16.21 8.19 -12.34
C GLN A 196 -15.33 7.08 -11.78
N ILE A 197 -14.53 7.40 -10.76
CA ILE A 197 -13.67 6.47 -10.03
C ILE A 197 -14.53 5.44 -9.28
N SER A 198 -15.68 5.81 -8.73
CA SER A 198 -16.62 4.88 -8.07
C SER A 198 -17.36 3.98 -9.07
N ARG A 199 -17.75 4.50 -10.24
CA ARG A 199 -18.48 3.74 -11.29
C ARG A 199 -17.61 2.83 -12.14
N GLY A 200 -16.30 2.93 -12.03
CA GLY A 200 -15.37 2.21 -12.88
C GLY A 200 -15.46 0.70 -12.65
N LYS A 201 -16.24 -0.01 -13.49
CA LYS A 201 -16.34 -1.47 -13.51
C LYS A 201 -14.96 -2.09 -13.37
N THR A 202 -14.80 -3.00 -12.42
CA THR A 202 -13.61 -3.85 -12.37
C THR A 202 -13.73 -4.77 -13.57
N GLY A 203 -12.94 -4.53 -14.61
CA GLY A 203 -12.83 -5.45 -15.74
C GLY A 203 -12.10 -6.73 -15.32
N LEU A 204 -12.65 -7.49 -14.36
CA LEU A 204 -12.47 -8.93 -14.39
C LEU A 204 -13.49 -9.43 -15.42
N GLN A 205 -13.02 -9.63 -16.64
CA GLN A 205 -13.68 -10.53 -17.59
C GLN A 205 -13.72 -11.91 -16.93
N LEU A 206 -14.79 -12.20 -16.18
CA LEU A 206 -15.27 -13.56 -16.05
C LEU A 206 -15.66 -13.97 -17.46
N ILE A 207 -14.74 -14.68 -18.14
CA ILE A 207 -15.04 -15.39 -19.37
C ILE A 207 -16.09 -16.42 -18.99
N HIS A 208 -17.36 -16.07 -19.17
CA HIS A 208 -18.46 -17.01 -19.18
C HIS A 208 -18.41 -17.71 -20.54
N THR A 209 -17.62 -18.77 -20.64
CA THR A 209 -17.77 -19.74 -21.72
C THR A 209 -18.49 -20.95 -21.13
N ASP A 210 -19.80 -21.00 -21.36
CA ASP A 210 -20.51 -22.26 -21.39
C ASP A 210 -19.96 -23.08 -22.56
N MET A 211 -19.32 -24.22 -22.30
CA MET A 211 -19.48 -25.45 -23.10
C MET A 211 -18.79 -26.67 -22.44
N PRO A 212 -19.24 -27.91 -22.77
CA PRO A 212 -19.20 -29.07 -21.90
C PRO A 212 -17.86 -29.82 -21.85
N ALA A 213 -17.77 -30.69 -20.86
CA ALA A 213 -16.62 -31.48 -20.43
C ALA A 213 -15.86 -32.22 -21.54
N GLU A 214 -14.55 -31.98 -21.63
CA GLU A 214 -13.56 -32.98 -22.06
C GLU A 214 -12.16 -32.70 -21.46
N LYS A 215 -11.35 -33.76 -21.29
CA LYS A 215 -10.17 -33.85 -20.40
C LYS A 215 -8.83 -33.43 -21.08
N LEU A 216 -8.01 -32.66 -20.34
CA LEU A 216 -6.52 -32.49 -20.32
C LEU A 216 -5.71 -32.27 -21.64
N PRO A 217 -4.47 -31.71 -21.62
CA PRO A 217 -3.73 -31.03 -20.55
C PRO A 217 -3.23 -29.60 -20.87
N ILE A 218 -2.90 -28.90 -19.78
CA ILE A 218 -2.45 -27.52 -19.67
C ILE A 218 -1.00 -27.37 -20.17
N THR A 219 -0.77 -26.46 -21.12
CA THR A 219 0.56 -25.87 -21.35
C THR A 219 0.52 -24.43 -20.83
N ARG A 220 1.04 -24.22 -19.61
CA ARG A 220 1.01 -22.94 -18.89
C ARG A 220 2.30 -22.17 -19.19
N VAL A 221 2.20 -21.10 -19.96
CA VAL A 221 3.26 -20.09 -20.07
C VAL A 221 3.17 -19.18 -18.83
N HIS A 222 4.08 -19.39 -17.88
CA HIS A 222 4.20 -18.65 -16.63
C HIS A 222 4.85 -17.27 -16.86
N SER A 223 4.16 -16.19 -16.44
CA SER A 223 4.78 -14.96 -15.92
C SER A 223 4.39 -14.86 -14.45
N LEU A 224 5.21 -15.39 -13.54
CA LEU A 224 6.33 -14.76 -12.81
C LEU A 224 5.83 -14.00 -11.55
N PHE A 225 6.06 -14.68 -10.40
CA PHE A 225 5.95 -14.24 -9.00
C PHE A 225 4.67 -14.58 -8.23
N ASN A 226 4.55 -15.86 -7.86
CA ASN A 226 3.70 -16.33 -6.75
C ASN A 226 4.54 -16.39 -5.45
N GLY A 227 3.93 -16.17 -4.28
CA GLY A 227 4.61 -16.25 -2.98
C GLY A 227 5.30 -17.59 -2.70
N GLU A 228 4.85 -18.66 -3.36
CA GLU A 228 5.47 -19.98 -3.33
C GLU A 228 6.85 -20.00 -4.00
N THR A 229 7.06 -19.20 -5.05
CA THR A 229 8.36 -19.06 -5.73
C THR A 229 9.37 -18.32 -4.84
N ILE A 230 8.90 -17.34 -4.06
CA ILE A 230 9.74 -16.62 -3.08
C ILE A 230 10.19 -17.57 -1.97
N TYR A 231 9.29 -18.43 -1.48
CA TYR A 231 9.62 -19.43 -0.47
C TYR A 231 10.67 -20.43 -0.99
N ILE A 232 10.52 -20.91 -2.22
CA ILE A 232 11.47 -21.82 -2.85
C ILE A 232 12.83 -21.14 -3.09
N ILE A 233 12.86 -19.88 -3.53
CA ILE A 233 14.11 -19.13 -3.73
C ILE A 233 14.82 -18.88 -2.40
N ALA A 234 14.08 -18.52 -1.35
CA ALA A 234 14.65 -18.35 -0.01
C ALA A 234 15.23 -19.67 0.53
N TYR A 235 14.49 -20.77 0.38
CA TYR A 235 14.91 -22.09 0.85
C TYR A 235 16.15 -22.61 0.09
N THR A 236 16.15 -22.48 -1.24
CA THR A 236 17.29 -22.90 -2.08
C THR A 236 18.54 -22.05 -1.83
N SER A 237 18.39 -20.74 -1.65
CA SER A 237 19.49 -19.84 -1.26
C SER A 237 20.10 -20.26 0.09
N CYS A 238 19.28 -20.57 1.09
CA CYS A 238 19.75 -21.07 2.39
C CYS A 238 20.53 -22.38 2.27
N ILE A 239 20.05 -23.35 1.47
CA ILE A 239 20.77 -24.62 1.26
C ILE A 239 22.13 -24.38 0.61
N VAL A 240 22.20 -23.54 -0.42
CA VAL A 240 23.47 -23.24 -1.12
C VAL A 240 24.47 -22.58 -0.17
N LEU A 241 24.01 -21.66 0.69
CA LEU A 241 24.86 -21.03 1.71
C LEU A 241 25.41 -22.05 2.72
N ILE A 242 24.55 -22.96 3.21
CA ILE A 242 24.97 -24.01 4.16
C ILE A 242 25.99 -24.95 3.52
N LEU A 243 25.75 -25.41 2.29
CA LEU A 243 26.67 -26.27 1.55
C LEU A 243 28.01 -25.58 1.29
N GLY A 244 28.00 -24.28 0.97
CA GLY A 244 29.20 -23.46 0.81
C GLY A 244 30.04 -23.40 2.09
N ILE A 245 29.40 -23.18 3.25
CA ILE A 245 30.08 -23.16 4.55
C ILE A 245 30.71 -24.53 4.86
N VAL A 246 29.99 -25.62 4.61
CA VAL A 246 30.50 -26.99 4.81
C VAL A 246 31.69 -27.27 3.90
N LEU A 247 31.64 -26.89 2.63
CA LEU A 247 32.75 -27.03 1.68
C LEU A 247 33.98 -26.25 2.12
N VAL A 248 33.81 -25.01 2.59
CA VAL A 248 34.93 -24.21 3.12
C VAL A 248 35.53 -24.85 4.36
N ALA A 249 34.71 -25.42 5.25
CA ALA A 249 35.19 -26.18 6.41
C ALA A 249 35.96 -27.45 6.01
N LEU A 250 35.48 -28.18 5.00
CA LEU A 250 36.16 -29.36 4.46
C LEU A 250 37.47 -29.02 3.74
N LEU A 251 37.54 -27.88 3.05
CA LEU A 251 38.77 -27.39 2.44
C LEU A 251 39.77 -26.90 3.48
N LYS A 252 39.32 -26.20 4.54
CA LYS A 252 40.18 -25.83 5.67
C LYS A 252 40.74 -27.04 6.40
N THR A 253 39.94 -28.07 6.64
CA THR A 253 40.41 -29.31 7.27
C THR A 253 41.37 -30.10 6.38
N ARG A 254 41.17 -30.11 5.05
CA ARG A 254 42.14 -30.69 4.10
C ARG A 254 43.44 -29.87 4.03
N ALA A 255 43.36 -28.54 4.07
CA ALA A 255 44.52 -27.67 4.11
C ALA A 255 45.35 -27.87 5.39
N CYS A 256 44.69 -28.03 6.55
CA CYS A 256 45.38 -28.38 7.80
C CYS A 256 46.02 -29.78 7.79
N ARG A 257 45.51 -30.71 6.98
CA ARG A 257 46.10 -32.06 6.82
C ARG A 257 47.33 -32.06 5.91
N ALA A 258 47.45 -31.08 5.01
CA ALA A 258 48.60 -30.92 4.12
C ALA A 258 49.81 -30.23 4.79
N THR A 259 49.61 -29.55 5.92
CA THR A 259 50.67 -28.82 6.65
C THR A 259 51.31 -29.59 7.81
N TYR A 260 51.04 -30.89 7.97
CA TYR A 260 51.79 -31.75 8.89
C TYR A 260 52.88 -32.52 8.12
N PRO A 261 54.14 -32.06 8.08
CA PRO A 261 55.23 -32.91 7.61
C PRO A 261 55.45 -34.05 8.60
N SER A 262 55.43 -35.27 8.05
CA SER A 262 55.84 -36.51 8.71
C SER A 262 57.18 -36.34 9.42
N ARG A 263 57.21 -36.59 10.73
CA ARG A 263 58.46 -36.84 11.47
C ARG A 263 58.65 -38.36 11.51
N ASN A 264 59.53 -38.86 10.64
CA ASN A 264 59.91 -40.27 10.58
C ASN A 264 60.54 -40.76 11.90
N PRO A 265 60.37 -42.05 12.26
CA PRO A 265 61.12 -42.70 13.32
C PRO A 265 62.50 -43.15 12.80
N SER A 266 63.55 -43.00 13.60
CA SER A 266 64.85 -43.65 13.36
C SER A 266 65.08 -44.78 14.37
N PRO A 267 65.65 -45.93 13.98
CA PRO A 267 65.77 -47.09 14.85
C PRO A 267 67.23 -47.41 15.29
N VAL A 268 67.33 -48.20 16.36
CA VAL A 268 68.40 -49.14 16.79
C VAL A 268 69.70 -48.61 17.44
N HIS A 269 69.87 -48.92 18.73
CA HIS A 269 71.02 -49.69 19.26
C HIS A 269 70.66 -50.26 20.66
N SER A 270 70.26 -51.54 20.76
CA SER A 270 71.07 -52.68 21.25
C SER A 270 72.10 -52.37 22.34
N SER A 271 71.87 -52.89 23.55
CA SER A 271 72.81 -53.75 24.29
C SER A 271 72.08 -54.48 25.41
N GLU A 272 72.22 -55.80 25.41
CA GLU A 272 71.75 -56.76 26.40
C GLU A 272 72.45 -56.62 27.77
N ILE A 273 71.95 -57.44 28.70
CA ILE A 273 72.63 -58.08 29.85
C ILE A 273 72.17 -57.62 31.24
N LEU A 274 71.20 -58.39 31.75
CA LEU A 274 71.27 -59.26 32.94
C LEU A 274 71.58 -58.66 34.33
N MET A 275 70.56 -58.79 35.19
CA MET A 275 70.51 -59.09 36.64
C MET A 275 71.69 -58.71 37.56
N VAL A 276 71.37 -58.16 38.73
CA VAL A 276 71.59 -58.82 40.04
C VAL A 276 70.69 -58.15 41.11
N HIS A 277 69.97 -59.01 41.85
CA HIS A 277 69.23 -58.86 43.12
C HIS A 277 67.98 -57.97 43.22
#